data_AF-A0A1D2R7W7-F1
#
_entry.id   AF-A0A1D2R7W7-F1
#
_cell.length_a   1.000
_cell.length_b   1.000
_cell.length_c   1.000
_cell.angle_alpha   90.00
_cell.angle_beta   90.00
_cell.angle_gamma   90.00
#
_symmetry.space_group_name_H-M   'P 1'
#
loop_
_entity.id
_entity.type
_entity.pdbx_description
1 polymer ?
#
loop_
_entity_poly.entity_id
_entity_poly.type
_entity_poly.pdbx_seq_one_letter_code
_entity_poly.pdbx_strand_id
1 'polypeptide(L)' 'MVLQTKTLEERINEDFLWLSKNTPKLQESFQERWVAVVDKKVVGVGDDAKQAYNKAKETCPDKEPLLDFIPKKELLVLIL' A
#
# COMPACT_ATOMS: atom_id res chain seq x y z
N MET A 1 20.58 -19.78 -11.88
CA MET A 1 20.13 -18.64 -11.08
C MET A 1 18.76 -19.00 -10.52
N VAL A 2 18.69 -19.42 -9.25
CA VAL A 2 17.40 -19.72 -8.61
C VAL A 2 16.81 -18.38 -8.20
N LEU A 3 15.68 -17.99 -8.78
CA LEU A 3 14.92 -16.85 -8.30
C LEU A 3 14.46 -17.20 -6.89
N GLN A 4 15.09 -16.63 -5.86
CA GLN A 4 14.55 -16.76 -4.51
C GLN A 4 13.25 -15.96 -4.47
N THR A 5 12.13 -16.69 -4.50
CA THR A 5 10.81 -16.12 -4.24
C THR A 5 10.78 -15.67 -2.78
N LYS A 6 10.57 -14.37 -2.57
CA LYS A 6 10.35 -13.82 -1.22
C LYS A 6 9.10 -14.44 -0.61
N THR A 7 9.13 -14.67 0.68
CA THR A 7 7.93 -15.05 1.43
C THR A 7 6.91 -13.91 1.39
N LEU A 8 5.63 -14.24 1.62
CA LEU A 8 4.57 -13.24 1.70
C LEU A 8 4.86 -12.18 2.77
N GLU A 9 5.36 -12.62 3.93
CA GLU A 9 5.71 -11.77 5.06
C GLU A 9 6.83 -10.78 4.72
N GLU A 10 7.92 -11.25 4.12
CA GLU A 10 9.03 -10.38 3.70
C GLU A 10 8.57 -9.31 2.70
N ARG A 11 7.71 -9.70 1.75
CA ARG A 11 7.17 -8.76 0.78
C ARG A 11 6.26 -7.72 1.44
N ILE A 12 5.37 -8.14 2.34
CA ILE A 12 4.49 -7.21 3.08
C ILE A 12 5.32 -6.23 3.92
N ASN A 13 6.37 -6.71 4.61
CA ASN A 13 7.27 -5.85 5.38
C ASN A 13 7.97 -4.82 4.49
N GLU A 14 8.40 -5.22 3.29
CA GLU A 14 8.99 -4.30 2.32
C GLU A 14 7.99 -3.27 1.77
N ASP A 15 6.75 -3.69 1.50
CA ASP A 15 5.66 -2.81 1.07
C ASP A 15 5.33 -1.79 2.17
N PHE A 16 5.30 -2.22 3.43
CA PHE A 16 5.06 -1.35 4.59
C PHE A 16 6.18 -0.32 4.78
N LEU A 17 7.45 -0.76 4.72
CA LEU A 17 8.60 0.14 4.81
C LEU A 17 8.63 1.13 3.65
N TRP A 18 8.27 0.68 2.44
CA TRP A 18 8.17 1.57 1.29
C TRP A 18 7.03 2.58 1.48
N LEU A 19 5.84 2.14 1.89
CA LEU A 19 4.69 3.01 2.11
C LEU A 19 5.05 4.08 3.15
N SER A 20 5.55 3.68 4.32
CA SER A 20 5.94 4.59 5.40
C SER A 20 6.95 5.66 4.95
N LYS A 21 7.95 5.28 4.16
CA LYS A 21 8.95 6.21 3.61
C LYS A 21 8.37 7.14 2.55
N ASN A 22 7.37 6.70 1.80
CA ASN A 22 6.78 7.44 0.69
C ASN A 22 5.50 8.19 1.09
N THR A 23 4.97 8.03 2.31
CA THR A 23 3.76 8.70 2.79
C THR A 23 3.75 10.20 2.48
N PRO A 24 4.83 10.99 2.74
CA PRO A 24 4.81 12.43 2.41
C PRO A 24 4.54 12.73 0.93
N LYS A 25 5.02 11.87 0.03
CA LYS A 25 4.77 11.98 -1.43
C LYS A 25 3.39 11.45 -1.81
N LEU A 26 2.95 10.36 -1.20
CA LEU A 26 1.61 9.79 -1.43
C LEU A 26 0.52 10.79 -0.99
N GLN A 27 0.79 11.58 0.05
CA GLN A 27 -0.05 12.69 0.48
C GLN A 27 -0.15 13.81 -0.56
N GLU A 28 0.65 13.88 -1.62
CA GLU A 28 0.43 14.88 -2.67
C GLU A 28 -0.67 14.44 -3.66
N SER A 29 -0.91 13.13 -3.77
CA SER A 29 -1.79 12.55 -4.79
C SER A 29 -3.01 11.80 -4.22
N PHE A 30 -2.94 11.36 -2.97
CA PHE A 30 -3.91 10.40 -2.41
C PHE A 30 -4.42 10.79 -1.02
N GLN A 31 -4.42 12.08 -0.64
CA GLN A 31 -4.94 12.49 0.67
C GLN A 31 -6.37 12.02 0.88
N GLU A 32 -6.65 11.54 2.09
CA GLU A 32 -7.96 11.06 2.52
C GLU A 32 -8.49 9.90 1.67
N ARG A 33 -7.58 9.12 1.08
CA ARG A 33 -7.90 7.92 0.32
C ARG A 33 -7.29 6.70 0.98
N TRP A 34 -7.94 5.56 0.78
CA TRP A 34 -7.33 4.26 1.01
C TRP A 34 -6.48 3.88 -0.19
N VAL A 35 -5.27 3.39 0.06
CA VAL A 35 -4.38 2.87 -0.98
C VAL A 35 -4.11 1.39 -0.74
N ALA A 36 -3.90 0.67 -1.82
CA ALA A 36 -3.48 -0.72 -1.84
C ALA A 36 -2.10 -0.81 -2.49
N VAL A 37 -1.13 -1.38 -1.77
CA VAL A 37 0.27 -1.49 -2.20
C VAL A 37 0.64 -2.95 -2.43
N VAL A 38 1.29 -3.20 -3.56
CA VAL A 38 1.89 -4.48 -3.93
C VAL A 38 3.24 -4.21 -4.58
N ASP A 39 4.29 -4.87 -4.08
CA ASP A 39 5.66 -4.75 -4.60
C ASP A 39 6.09 -3.28 -4.75
N LYS A 40 5.85 -2.49 -3.70
CA LYS A 40 6.26 -1.08 -3.58
C LYS A 40 5.59 -0.18 -4.62
N LYS A 41 4.38 -0.54 -5.04
CA LYS A 41 3.56 0.23 -5.98
C LYS A 41 2.14 0.32 -5.49
N VAL A 42 1.55 1.51 -5.59
CA VAL A 42 0.11 1.69 -5.42
C VAL A 42 -0.59 1.05 -6.63
N VAL A 43 -1.38 0.02 -6.37
CA VAL A 43 -2.12 -0.74 -7.40
C VAL A 43 -3.63 -0.62 -7.24
N GLY A 44 -4.11 0.01 -6.17
CA GLY A 44 -5.52 0.32 -5.95
C GLY A 44 -5.68 1.56 -5.08
N VAL A 45 -6.74 2.33 -5.35
CA VAL A 45 -7.09 3.54 -4.57
C VAL A 45 -8.61 3.62 -4.40
N GLY A 46 -9.08 3.79 -3.18
CA GLY A 46 -10.51 3.76 -2.82
C GLY A 46 -10.90 4.87 -1.85
N ASP A 47 -12.20 5.14 -1.77
CA ASP A 47 -12.77 5.96 -0.68
C ASP A 47 -12.78 5.19 0.64
N ASP A 48 -12.79 3.87 0.55
CA ASP A 48 -12.72 2.93 1.66
C ASP A 48 -11.73 1.78 1.34
N ALA A 49 -11.36 1.02 2.37
CA ALA A 49 -10.42 -0.09 2.27
C ALA A 49 -10.88 -1.16 1.26
N LYS A 50 -12.19 -1.44 1.18
CA LYS A 50 -12.76 -2.46 0.30
C LYS A 50 -12.64 -2.06 -1.16
N GLN A 51 -12.87 -0.79 -1.49
CA GLN A 51 -12.67 -0.27 -2.84
C GLN A 51 -11.20 -0.34 -3.27
N ALA A 52 -10.27 0.04 -2.39
CA ALA A 52 -8.85 -0.04 -2.67
C ALA A 52 -8.41 -1.50 -2.89
N TYR A 53 -8.90 -2.41 -2.05
CA TYR A 53 -8.68 -3.85 -2.18
C TYR A 53 -9.19 -4.39 -3.52
N ASN A 54 -10.46 -4.15 -3.85
CA ASN A 54 -11.07 -4.67 -5.07
C ASN A 54 -10.29 -4.23 -6.32
N LYS A 55 -9.91 -2.94 -6.40
CA LYS A 55 -9.07 -2.43 -7.49
C LYS A 55 -7.70 -3.07 -7.56
N ALA A 56 -7.09 -3.37 -6.41
CA ALA A 56 -5.83 -4.11 -6.39
C ALA A 56 -6.00 -5.55 -6.90
N LYS A 57 -7.12 -6.23 -6.58
CA LYS A 57 -7.40 -7.58 -7.06
C LYS A 57 -7.68 -7.63 -8.58
N GLU A 58 -8.18 -6.56 -9.18
CA GLU A 58 -8.33 -6.47 -10.64
C GLU A 58 -6.98 -6.54 -11.38
N THR A 59 -5.92 -5.96 -10.81
CA THR A 59 -4.59 -5.88 -11.44
C THR A 59 -3.61 -6.94 -10.93
N CYS A 60 -3.76 -7.34 -9.67
CA CYS A 60 -2.91 -8.30 -8.95
C CYS A 60 -3.76 -9.41 -8.30
N PRO A 61 -4.46 -10.25 -9.08
CA PRO A 61 -5.42 -11.23 -8.55
C PRO A 61 -4.80 -12.27 -7.62
N ASP A 62 -3.51 -12.59 -7.79
CA ASP A 62 -2.83 -13.63 -7.00
C ASP A 62 -2.07 -13.08 -5.78
N LYS A 63 -2.09 -11.76 -5.56
CA LYS A 63 -1.34 -11.12 -4.48
C LYS A 63 -2.28 -10.51 -3.46
N GLU A 64 -1.86 -10.55 -2.20
CA GLU A 64 -2.56 -9.91 -1.10
C GLU A 64 -2.02 -8.49 -0.91
N PRO A 65 -2.79 -7.42 -1.16
CA PRO A 65 -2.27 -6.06 -1.04
C PRO A 65 -2.12 -5.62 0.43
N LEU A 66 -1.10 -4.82 0.71
CA LEU A 66 -1.06 -4.02 1.93
C LEU A 66 -2.05 -2.85 1.77
N LEU A 67 -2.97 -2.67 2.71
CA LEU A 67 -3.92 -1.55 2.71
C LEU A 67 -3.53 -0.53 3.76
N ASP A 68 -3.61 0.76 3.42
CA ASP A 68 -3.46 1.83 4.40
C ASP A 68 -4.28 3.06 3.99
N PHE A 69 -4.65 3.88 4.97
CA PHE A 69 -5.28 5.17 4.74
C PHE A 69 -4.23 6.26 4.70
N ILE A 70 -4.25 7.10 3.66
CA ILE A 70 -3.32 8.22 3.54
C ILE A 70 -3.96 9.45 4.18
N PRO A 71 -3.51 9.89 5.37
CA PRO A 71 -4.07 11.06 6.03
C PRO A 71 -3.61 12.35 5.33
N LYS A 72 -4.24 13.48 5.63
CA LYS A 72 -3.73 14.81 5.21
C LYS A 72 -2.31 15.04 5.74
N LYS A 73 -1.50 15.83 5.02
CA LYS A 73 -0.10 16.14 5.37
C LYS A 73 0.08 16.72 6.79
N GLU A 74 -0.93 17.41 7.29
CA GLU A 74 -0.93 18.06 8.61
C GLU A 74 -1.23 17.09 9.77
N LEU A 75 -1.65 15.86 9.47
CA LEU A 75 -1.96 14.83 10.46
C LEU A 75 -0.73 13.94 10.70
N LEU A 76 -0.24 13.96 11.94
CA LEU A 76 0.82 13.08 12.41
C LEU A 76 0.18 11.77 12.88
N VAL A 77 0.41 10.67 12.15
CA VAL A 77 -0.05 9.33 12.56
C VAL A 77 1.09 8.65 13.30
N LEU A 78 0.91 8.47 14.62
CA LEU A 78 1.74 7.62 15.45
C LEU A 78 1.26 6.18 15.30
N ILE A 79 2.08 5.33 14.67
CA ILE A 79 1.85 3.89 14.65
C ILE A 79 2.69 3.31 15.81
N LEU A 80 2.02 2.76 16.83
CA LEU A 80 2.63 2.11 18.00
C LEU A 80 2.99 0.65 17.72
#